data_AF-G3GW02-F1
#
_entry.id   AF-G3GW02-F1
#
_cell.length_a   1.000
_cell.length_b   1.000
_cell.length_c   1.000
_cell.angle_alpha   90.00
_cell.angle_beta   90.00
_cell.angle_gamma   90.00
#
_symmetry.space_group_name_H-M   'P 1'
#
loop_
_entity.id
_entity.type
_entity.pdbx_description
1 polymer ?
#
loop_
_entity_poly.entity_id
_entity_poly.type
_entity_poly.pdbx_seq_one_letter_code
_entity_poly.pdbx_strand_id
1 'polypeptide(L)' 'MILTFDQLALESPKGRGTVLLSGPRKGQEVYRHFGKAPGTPHSHTKPYVCSKGRKFKRVRGRRASRGYKN' A
#
# COMPACT_ATOMS: atom_id res chain seq x y z
N MET A 1 -8.05 2.75 -31.36
CA MET A 1 -9.01 1.62 -31.32
C MET A 1 -8.68 0.79 -30.10
N ILE A 2 -9.68 0.31 -29.34
CA ILE A 2 -9.50 -0.50 -28.13
C ILE A 2 -10.02 -1.90 -28.43
N LEU A 3 -9.22 -2.94 -28.16
CA LEU A 3 -9.57 -4.33 -28.42
C LEU A 3 -10.10 -5.00 -27.14
N THR A 4 -11.08 -5.90 -27.30
CA THR A 4 -11.47 -6.83 -26.24
C THR A 4 -10.57 -8.08 -26.26
N PHE A 5 -10.59 -8.89 -25.20
CA PHE A 5 -9.77 -10.10 -25.13
C PHE A 5 -10.14 -11.13 -26.22
N ASP A 6 -11.41 -11.25 -26.60
CA ASP A 6 -11.83 -12.18 -27.66
C ASP A 6 -11.30 -11.75 -29.04
N GLN A 7 -11.29 -10.44 -29.31
CA GLN A 7 -10.71 -9.89 -30.54
C GLN A 7 -9.19 -10.06 -30.57
N LEU A 8 -8.53 -9.79 -29.44
CA LEU A 8 -7.09 -10.01 -29.29
C LEU A 8 -6.71 -11.48 -29.48
N ALA A 9 -7.54 -12.42 -29.01
CA ALA A 9 -7.31 -13.85 -29.18
C ALA A 9 -7.43 -14.29 -30.64
N LEU A 10 -8.33 -13.69 -31.43
CA LEU A 10 -8.43 -13.93 -32.87
C LEU A 10 -7.26 -13.32 -33.65
N GLU A 11 -6.84 -12.10 -33.29
CA GLU A 11 -5.76 -11.36 -33.96
C GLU A 11 -4.37 -11.93 -33.64
N SER A 12 -4.15 -12.29 -32.38
CA SER A 12 -2.88 -12.81 -31.86
C SER A 12 -3.10 -14.06 -31.01
N PRO A 13 -3.50 -15.20 -31.62
CA PRO A 13 -3.85 -16.43 -30.90
C PRO A 13 -2.69 -17.02 -30.09
N LYS A 14 -1.45 -16.70 -30.47
CA LYS A 14 -0.22 -17.09 -29.74
C LYS A 14 0.39 -15.94 -28.92
N GLY A 15 -0.25 -14.77 -28.87
CA GLY A 15 0.25 -13.58 -28.18
C GLY A 15 1.50 -12.94 -28.81
N ARG A 16 1.78 -13.17 -30.09
CA ARG A 16 2.94 -12.54 -30.76
C ARG A 16 2.70 -11.03 -30.90
N GLY A 17 3.70 -10.22 -30.55
CA GLY A 17 3.60 -8.76 -30.65
C GLY A 17 2.79 -8.08 -29.53
N THR A 18 2.43 -8.80 -28.46
CA THR A 18 1.73 -8.22 -27.31
C THR A 18 2.67 -8.01 -26.12
N VAL A 19 2.34 -7.06 -25.24
CA VAL A 19 3.04 -6.82 -23.96
C VAL A 19 2.03 -6.96 -22.83
N LEU A 20 2.31 -7.87 -21.90
CA LEU A 20 1.49 -8.05 -20.70
C LEU A 20 1.88 -7.02 -19.64
N LEU A 21 0.91 -6.26 -19.16
CA LEU A 21 1.10 -5.26 -18.12
C LEU A 21 0.23 -5.58 -16.91
N SER A 22 0.71 -5.23 -15.72
CA SER A 22 -0.06 -5.34 -14.48
C SER A 22 0.10 -4.08 -13.65
N GLY A 23 -0.99 -3.61 -13.05
CA GLY A 23 -0.95 -2.50 -12.11
C GLY A 23 -0.15 -2.82 -10.84
N PRO A 24 0.24 -1.78 -10.07
CA PRO A 24 0.99 -1.96 -8.83
C PRO A 24 0.16 -2.71 -7.78
N ARG A 25 0.52 -3.97 -7.52
CA ARG A 25 -0.20 -4.86 -6.59
C ARG A 25 -0.26 -4.34 -5.15
N LYS A 26 0.79 -3.65 -4.71
CA LYS A 26 0.93 -3.12 -3.33
C LYS A 26 0.60 -1.63 -3.20
N GLY A 27 -0.11 -1.05 -4.19
CA GLY A 27 -0.54 0.35 -4.15
C GLY A 27 -1.70 0.64 -3.21
N GLN A 28 -2.39 -0.38 -2.70
CA GLN A 28 -3.58 -0.21 -1.87
C GLN A 28 -3.25 0.25 -0.44
N GLU A 29 -4.18 0.98 0.20
CA GLU A 29 -4.01 1.47 1.57
C GLU A 29 -3.77 0.35 2.59
N VAL A 30 -4.37 -0.82 2.38
CA VAL A 30 -4.20 -1.99 3.23
C VAL A 30 -2.72 -2.35 3.42
N TYR A 31 -1.91 -2.26 2.36
CA TYR A 31 -0.48 -2.57 2.43
C TYR A 31 0.33 -1.58 3.27
N ARG A 32 -0.19 -0.37 3.54
CA ARG A 32 0.47 0.59 4.46
C ARG A 32 0.39 0.17 5.92
N HIS A 33 -0.54 -0.73 6.23
CA HIS A 33 -0.73 -1.28 7.57
C HIS A 33 0.04 -2.58 7.80
N PHE A 34 0.68 -3.13 6.76
CA PHE A 34 1.51 -4.32 6.85
C PHE A 34 2.97 -3.98 7.18
N GLY A 35 3.69 -4.94 7.74
CA GLY A 35 5.10 -4.82 8.13
C GLY A 35 5.31 -4.92 9.64
N LYS A 36 6.45 -4.42 10.12
CA LYS A 36 6.79 -4.41 11.55
C LYS A 36 5.70 -3.67 12.34
N ALA A 37 5.46 -4.09 13.58
CA ALA A 37 4.40 -3.51 14.40
C ALA A 37 4.56 -1.98 14.54
N PRO A 38 3.46 -1.19 14.47
CA PRO A 38 3.53 0.26 14.65
C PRO A 38 4.09 0.63 16.03
N GLY A 39 5.17 1.42 16.06
CA GLY A 39 5.81 1.81 17.31
C GLY A 39 6.94 0.88 17.74
N THR A 40 7.37 -0.06 16.92
CA THR A 40 8.73 -0.63 17.05
C THR A 40 9.76 0.35 16.50
N PRO A 41 11.02 0.33 16.98
CA PRO A 41 12.06 1.21 16.47
C PRO A 41 12.20 1.14 14.96
N HIS A 42 12.33 2.30 14.31
CA HIS A 42 12.42 2.45 12.86
C HIS A 42 11.23 1.88 12.06
N SER A 43 10.07 1.68 12.67
CA SER A 43 8.86 1.25 11.95
C SER A 43 8.05 2.43 11.42
N HIS A 44 7.69 2.34 10.14
CA HIS A 44 6.85 3.32 9.43
C HIS A 44 5.44 2.81 9.14
N THR A 45 5.09 1.63 9.66
CA THR A 45 3.77 1.02 9.49
C THR A 45 2.68 1.92 10.05
N LYS A 46 1.67 2.20 9.22
CA LYS A 46 0.55 3.06 9.60
C LYS A 46 -0.30 2.34 10.67
N PRO A 47 -0.55 2.93 11.85
CA PRO A 47 -1.44 2.34 12.83
C PRO A 47 -2.90 2.45 12.39
N TYR A 48 -3.72 1.48 12.79
CA TYR A 48 -5.18 1.61 12.70
C TYR A 48 -5.69 2.58 13.76
N VAL A 49 -6.37 3.64 13.30
CA VAL A 49 -7.03 4.68 14.09
C VAL A 49 -8.32 5.09 13.38
N CYS A 50 -9.42 5.23 14.13
CA CYS A 50 -10.72 5.61 13.57
C CYS A 50 -10.72 7.03 12.99
N SER A 51 -9.96 7.94 13.61
CA SER A 51 -9.81 9.33 13.16
C SER A 51 -8.38 9.81 13.32
N LYS A 52 -8.01 10.83 12.54
CA LYS A 52 -6.71 11.49 12.62
C LYS A 52 -6.86 12.83 13.34
N GLY A 53 -5.91 13.14 14.23
CA GLY A 53 -5.89 14.43 14.91
C GLY A 53 -4.89 14.48 16.06
N ARG A 54 -4.78 15.66 16.71
CA ARG A 54 -3.82 15.91 17.81
C ARG A 54 -4.00 14.95 18.98
N LYS A 55 -5.25 14.58 19.29
CA LYS A 55 -5.61 13.71 20.41
C LYS A 55 -5.51 12.20 20.08
N PHE A 56 -5.39 11.82 18.81
CA PHE A 56 -5.45 10.42 18.39
C PHE A 56 -4.05 9.82 18.20
N LYS A 57 -3.59 9.02 19.19
CA LYS A 57 -2.34 8.23 19.19
C LYS A 57 -1.07 9.00 18.77
N ARG A 58 -0.90 10.25 19.23
CA ARG A 58 0.28 11.12 18.96
C ARG A 58 1.17 11.46 20.16
N VAL A 59 0.89 10.91 21.35
CA VAL A 59 1.50 11.36 22.63
C VAL A 59 2.64 10.44 23.07
N ARG A 60 2.41 9.51 23.99
CA ARG A 60 3.44 8.60 24.52
C ARG A 60 3.92 7.64 23.44
N GLY A 61 5.23 7.40 23.38
CA GLY A 61 5.85 6.50 22.40
C GLY A 61 6.00 7.08 20.98
N ARG A 62 5.58 8.34 20.75
CA ARG A 62 5.70 9.03 19.46
C ARG A 62 6.57 10.29 19.52
N ARG A 63 6.85 10.81 20.72
CA ARG A 63 7.58 12.06 20.96
C ARG A 63 8.53 11.89 22.13
N ALA A 64 9.75 12.45 22.01
CA ALA A 64 10.75 12.38 23.06
C ALA A 64 10.27 13.04 24.37
N SER A 65 9.50 14.13 24.29
CA SER A 65 9.00 14.87 25.46
C SER A 65 7.89 14.16 26.26
N ARG A 66 7.42 12.99 25.83
CA ARG A 66 6.32 12.26 26.49
C ARG A 66 6.70 10.79 26.68
N GLY A 67 7.56 10.54 27.66
CA GLY A 67 7.99 9.20 28.09
C GLY A 67 9.17 8.66 27.28
N TYR A 68 8.96 8.36 26.00
CA TYR A 68 10.02 7.90 25.08
C TYR A 68 9.56 8.06 23.62
N LYS A 69 10.52 7.99 22.70
CA LYS A 69 10.27 7.91 21.25
C LYS A 69 10.91 6.64 20.70
N ASN A 70 10.09 5.81 20.06
CA ASN A 70 10.55 4.70 19.25
C ASN A 70 10.79 5.16 17.81
#